data_AF-C5LKX9-F1
#
_entry.id   AF-C5LKX9-F1
#
_cell.length_a   1.000
_cell.length_b   1.000
_cell.length_c   1.000
_cell.angle_alpha   90.00
_cell.angle_beta   90.00
_cell.angle_gamma   90.00
#
_symmetry.space_group_name_H-M   'P 1'
#
loop_
_entity.id
_entity.type
_entity.pdbx_description
1 polymer ?
#
loop_
_entity_poly.entity_id
_entity_poly.type
_entity_poly.pdbx_seq_one_letter_code
_entity_poly.pdbx_strand_id
1 'polypeptide(L)'
;LFGALLKEVLQSSLLRLEGALAKKSRQAQVGKGRAPTVLSAELIRNTFMGVCDVTKRMESFLATGNITSRSGLDLQQTTGFTVVADKLNAYRYLSHFRAVHRGSFFQEMKTTSVRKLLPETWGFLCPVHTPDGTPCGLLNHLAAPCQPVVRIASPEGVIPGLEEELASLGVQLVRSSKTSTANYGAGENAYVTLDGRVLGKVARSRLEAVAEELRRLKIDKDCPGVPADLEIVACQTPASFEGLWLFTGPCRMVRPVRDLATGNEELVGPMEQVFLKIAATREDLEASTKTSSVPENIPMKYTHIELSPISMLSVIAGLTRSLT
;
A
#
# COMPACT_ATOMS: atom_id res chain seq x y z
N LEU A 1 -10.41 -2.05 4.36
CA LEU A 1 -11.34 -3.18 4.57
C LEU A 1 -12.67 -2.76 5.20
N PHE A 2 -12.69 -2.29 6.46
CA PHE A 2 -13.94 -1.95 7.17
C PHE A 2 -14.87 -1.04 6.37
N GLY A 3 -14.34 0.06 5.81
CA GLY A 3 -15.11 0.98 4.97
C GLY A 3 -15.66 0.35 3.68
N ALA A 4 -14.92 -0.58 3.05
CA ALA A 4 -15.37 -1.28 1.84
C ALA A 4 -16.53 -2.23 2.15
N LEU A 5 -16.45 -2.97 3.26
CA LEU A 5 -17.56 -3.81 3.73
C LEU A 5 -18.78 -2.96 4.11
N LEU A 6 -18.56 -1.86 4.86
CA LEU A 6 -19.65 -0.95 5.24
C LEU A 6 -20.36 -0.38 4.02
N LYS A 7 -19.62 0.03 2.98
CA LYS A 7 -20.18 0.48 1.70
C LYS A 7 -21.10 -0.58 1.10
N GLU A 8 -20.65 -1.83 1.01
CA GLU A 8 -21.46 -2.91 0.44
C GLU A 8 -22.71 -3.22 1.30
N VAL A 9 -22.56 -3.22 2.63
CA VAL A 9 -23.67 -3.43 3.58
C VAL A 9 -24.71 -2.32 3.44
N LEU A 10 -24.29 -1.05 3.30
CA LEU A 10 -25.17 0.08 3.06
C LEU A 10 -25.89 -0.05 1.72
N GLN A 11 -25.16 -0.35 0.65
CA GLN A 11 -25.73 -0.57 -0.69
C GLN A 11 -26.76 -1.71 -0.68
N SER A 12 -26.45 -2.83 -0.03
CA SER A 12 -27.36 -3.97 0.12
C SER A 12 -28.62 -3.59 0.92
N SER A 13 -28.47 -2.72 1.92
CA SER A 13 -29.61 -2.22 2.72
C SER A 13 -30.52 -1.30 1.90
N LEU A 14 -29.96 -0.46 1.03
CA LEU A 14 -30.72 0.38 0.10
C LEU A 14 -31.49 -0.46 -0.92
N LEU A 15 -30.85 -1.46 -1.53
CA LEU A 15 -31.51 -2.37 -2.47
C LEU A 15 -32.65 -3.18 -1.82
N ARG A 16 -32.49 -3.58 -0.55
CA ARG A 16 -33.56 -4.24 0.21
C ARG A 16 -34.71 -3.29 0.54
N LEU A 17 -34.42 -2.04 0.88
CA LEU A 17 -35.45 -1.01 1.08
C LEU A 17 -36.25 -0.81 -0.21
N GLU A 18 -35.57 -0.63 -1.34
CA GLU A 18 -36.20 -0.49 -2.65
C GLU A 18 -37.10 -1.69 -2.97
N GLY A 19 -36.59 -2.90 -2.83
CA GLY A 19 -37.36 -4.13 -3.05
C GLY A 19 -38.58 -4.26 -2.13
N ALA A 20 -38.45 -3.87 -0.85
CA ALA A 20 -39.55 -3.90 0.11
C ALA A 20 -40.63 -2.86 -0.22
N LEU A 21 -40.23 -1.64 -0.61
CA LEU A 21 -41.15 -0.59 -1.05
C LEU A 21 -41.87 -0.99 -2.34
N ALA A 22 -41.14 -1.55 -3.31
CA ALA A 22 -41.72 -2.04 -4.56
C ALA A 22 -42.76 -3.17 -4.31
N LYS A 23 -42.46 -4.09 -3.39
CA LYS A 23 -43.40 -5.16 -3.00
C LYS A 23 -44.67 -4.60 -2.37
N LYS A 24 -44.54 -3.65 -1.43
CA LYS A 24 -45.70 -3.00 -0.79
C LYS A 24 -46.54 -2.22 -1.81
N SER A 25 -45.90 -1.53 -2.75
CA SER A 25 -46.56 -0.82 -3.85
C SER A 25 -47.38 -1.77 -4.74
N ARG A 26 -46.82 -2.93 -5.10
CA ARG A 26 -47.52 -3.97 -5.88
C ARG A 26 -48.71 -4.58 -5.10
N GLN A 27 -48.55 -4.83 -3.80
CA GLN A 27 -49.61 -5.41 -2.97
C GLN A 27 -50.81 -4.46 -2.81
N ALA A 28 -50.57 -3.16 -2.69
CA ALA A 28 -51.63 -2.16 -2.64
C ALA A 28 -52.43 -2.04 -3.96
N GLN A 29 -51.83 -2.38 -5.10
CA GLN A 29 -52.52 -2.41 -6.40
C GLN A 29 -53.53 -3.57 -6.53
N VAL A 30 -53.33 -4.66 -5.77
CA VAL A 30 -54.13 -5.90 -5.87
C VAL A 30 -55.33 -5.91 -4.91
N GLY A 31 -55.29 -5.14 -3.82
CA GLY A 31 -56.38 -5.05 -2.84
C GLY A 31 -57.26 -3.81 -3.05
N LYS A 32 -58.51 -4.02 -3.49
CA LYS A 32 -59.65 -3.05 -3.46
C LYS A 32 -59.34 -1.61 -3.89
N GLY A 33 -59.63 -1.29 -5.16
CA GLY A 33 -59.97 0.08 -5.58
C GLY A 33 -58.85 1.12 -5.44
N ARG A 34 -58.01 1.21 -6.47
CA ARG A 34 -57.09 2.30 -6.85
C ARG A 34 -56.99 3.48 -5.86
N ALA A 35 -56.10 3.35 -4.88
CA ALA A 35 -55.29 4.48 -4.42
C ALA A 35 -53.81 4.09 -4.66
N PRO A 36 -53.02 4.87 -5.43
CA PRO A 36 -51.59 4.61 -5.53
C PRO A 36 -50.99 4.66 -4.13
N THR A 37 -50.09 3.73 -3.80
CA THR A 37 -49.35 3.78 -2.54
C THR A 37 -48.59 5.10 -2.49
N VAL A 38 -49.08 6.06 -1.71
CA VAL A 38 -48.38 7.32 -1.51
C VAL A 38 -47.09 7.00 -0.78
N LEU A 39 -45.96 7.35 -1.37
CA LEU A 39 -44.65 7.31 -0.72
C LEU A 39 -44.63 8.36 0.39
N SER A 40 -45.22 8.03 1.54
CA SER A 40 -45.17 8.88 2.72
C SER A 40 -43.86 8.67 3.46
N ALA A 41 -43.38 9.72 4.13
CA ALA A 41 -42.20 9.64 5.00
C ALA A 41 -42.37 8.54 6.07
N GLU A 42 -43.59 8.34 6.57
CA GLU A 42 -43.92 7.29 7.53
C GLU A 42 -43.76 5.87 6.95
N LEU A 43 -44.26 5.64 5.72
CA LEU A 43 -44.10 4.36 5.05
C LEU A 43 -42.63 4.02 4.81
N ILE A 44 -41.85 5.01 4.35
CA ILE A 44 -40.41 4.86 4.11
C ILE A 44 -39.70 4.54 5.43
N ARG A 45 -39.95 5.31 6.48
CA ARG A 45 -39.36 5.10 7.81
C ARG A 45 -39.69 3.72 8.37
N ASN A 46 -40.97 3.33 8.37
CA ASN A 46 -41.40 2.04 8.93
C ASN A 46 -40.81 0.87 8.12
N THR A 47 -40.70 1.02 6.80
CA THR A 47 -40.07 0.01 5.94
C THR A 47 -38.57 -0.05 6.18
N PHE A 48 -37.88 1.09 6.28
CA PHE A 48 -36.46 1.17 6.58
C PHE A 48 -36.11 0.51 7.91
N MET A 49 -36.85 0.82 8.99
CA MET A 49 -36.63 0.21 10.30
C MET A 49 -36.81 -1.31 10.29
N GLY A 50 -37.65 -1.84 9.40
CA GLY A 50 -37.86 -3.29 9.24
C GLY A 50 -36.78 -4.02 8.43
N VAL A 51 -36.00 -3.30 7.61
CA VAL A 51 -35.00 -3.91 6.70
C VAL A 51 -33.56 -3.54 7.02
N CYS A 52 -33.34 -2.47 7.77
CA CYS A 52 -32.01 -2.00 8.14
C CYS A 52 -31.41 -2.88 9.23
N ASP A 53 -30.33 -3.60 8.90
CA ASP A 53 -29.59 -4.50 9.80
C ASP A 53 -28.07 -4.22 9.74
N VAL A 54 -27.68 -3.00 9.36
CA VAL A 54 -26.28 -2.59 9.16
C VAL A 54 -25.45 -2.89 10.41
N THR A 55 -25.92 -2.45 11.58
CA THR A 55 -25.24 -2.67 12.87
C THR A 55 -25.00 -4.15 13.13
N LYS A 56 -26.04 -4.98 13.02
CA LYS A 56 -25.94 -6.43 13.27
C LYS A 56 -24.94 -7.12 12.33
N ARG A 57 -24.93 -6.72 11.06
CA ARG A 57 -23.99 -7.28 10.07
C ARG A 57 -22.54 -6.88 10.38
N MET A 58 -22.31 -5.62 10.73
CA MET A 58 -20.97 -5.13 11.08
C MET A 58 -20.47 -5.73 12.40
N GLU A 59 -21.35 -5.87 13.40
CA GLU A 59 -21.03 -6.57 14.66
C GLU A 59 -20.69 -8.04 14.42
N SER A 60 -21.48 -8.74 13.60
CA SER A 60 -21.20 -10.12 13.23
C SER A 60 -19.85 -10.26 12.51
N PHE A 61 -19.50 -9.33 11.63
CA PHE A 61 -18.18 -9.31 10.98
C PHE A 61 -17.06 -9.14 12.01
N LEU A 62 -17.18 -8.18 12.93
CA LEU A 62 -16.16 -7.94 13.95
C LEU A 62 -16.01 -9.13 14.91
N ALA A 63 -17.12 -9.74 15.30
CA ALA A 63 -17.14 -10.86 16.24
C ALA A 63 -16.62 -12.18 15.65
N THR A 64 -16.90 -12.44 14.36
CA THR A 64 -16.58 -13.74 13.73
C THR A 64 -15.40 -13.67 12.76
N GLY A 65 -15.04 -12.49 12.28
CA GLY A 65 -14.02 -12.31 11.25
C GLY A 65 -14.44 -12.79 9.86
N ASN A 66 -15.73 -13.08 9.66
CA ASN A 66 -16.26 -13.62 8.41
C ASN A 66 -16.94 -12.53 7.58
N ILE A 67 -16.55 -12.42 6.31
CA ILE A 67 -17.12 -11.50 5.33
C ILE A 67 -18.24 -12.20 4.57
N THR A 68 -19.44 -11.62 4.63
CA THR A 68 -20.59 -12.01 3.81
C THR A 68 -20.82 -10.97 2.73
N SER A 69 -20.04 -11.06 1.65
CA SER A 69 -20.07 -10.15 0.50
C SER A 69 -20.51 -10.90 -0.76
N ARG A 70 -21.31 -10.25 -1.61
CA ARG A 70 -21.64 -10.76 -2.95
C ARG A 70 -20.51 -10.53 -3.94
N SER A 71 -19.77 -9.43 -3.76
CA SER A 71 -18.65 -9.05 -4.63
C SER A 71 -17.34 -9.78 -4.26
N GLY A 72 -17.25 -10.33 -3.05
CA GLY A 72 -16.01 -10.87 -2.48
C GLY A 72 -14.99 -9.79 -2.08
N LEU A 73 -15.29 -8.49 -2.30
CA LEU A 73 -14.39 -7.36 -2.07
C LEU A 73 -13.00 -7.50 -2.73
N ASP A 74 -12.90 -8.28 -3.81
CA ASP A 74 -11.64 -8.63 -4.48
C ASP A 74 -10.62 -9.34 -3.56
N LEU A 75 -11.12 -10.07 -2.54
CA LEU A 75 -10.32 -10.83 -1.59
C LEU A 75 -10.43 -12.33 -1.89
N GLN A 76 -9.31 -13.03 -1.77
CA GLN A 76 -9.23 -14.49 -2.01
C GLN A 76 -9.69 -15.33 -0.80
N GLN A 77 -10.07 -14.69 0.31
CA GLN A 77 -10.55 -15.36 1.52
C GLN A 77 -11.80 -14.67 2.05
N THR A 78 -12.65 -15.42 2.74
CA THR A 78 -13.90 -14.91 3.34
C THR A 78 -13.90 -14.95 4.86
N THR A 79 -12.87 -15.51 5.49
CA THR A 79 -12.78 -15.73 6.94
C THR A 79 -11.44 -15.25 7.49
N GLY A 80 -11.34 -15.10 8.82
CA GLY A 80 -10.08 -14.78 9.51
C GLY A 80 -9.65 -13.32 9.41
N PHE A 81 -10.57 -12.39 9.19
CA PHE A 81 -10.27 -10.95 9.08
C PHE A 81 -10.19 -10.21 10.41
N THR A 82 -10.74 -10.77 11.48
CA THR A 82 -10.61 -10.25 12.83
C THR A 82 -10.02 -11.31 13.75
N VAL A 83 -9.28 -10.84 14.75
CA VAL A 83 -8.65 -11.67 15.77
C VAL A 83 -8.85 -11.02 17.12
N VAL A 84 -8.88 -11.84 18.17
CA VAL A 84 -8.87 -11.33 19.55
C VAL A 84 -7.48 -10.76 19.82
N ALA A 85 -7.42 -9.54 20.34
CA ALA A 85 -6.17 -8.93 20.79
C ALA A 85 -5.84 -9.46 22.18
N ASP A 86 -5.01 -10.49 22.24
CA ASP A 86 -4.69 -11.19 23.48
C ASP A 86 -3.90 -10.29 24.44
N LYS A 87 -4.36 -10.20 25.69
CA LYS A 87 -3.70 -9.43 26.76
C LYS A 87 -2.86 -10.31 27.70
N LEU A 88 -2.16 -11.30 27.14
CA LEU A 88 -1.29 -12.18 27.93
C LEU A 88 -0.12 -11.40 28.54
N ASN A 89 0.52 -10.55 27.75
CA ASN A 89 1.54 -9.60 28.18
C ASN A 89 1.67 -8.47 27.14
N ALA A 90 2.46 -7.44 27.45
CA ALA A 90 2.64 -6.28 26.57
C ALA A 90 3.22 -6.65 25.19
N TYR A 91 4.15 -7.63 25.14
CA TYR A 91 4.76 -8.10 23.89
C TYR A 91 3.73 -8.72 22.96
N ARG A 92 2.91 -9.66 23.47
CA ARG A 92 1.83 -10.30 22.72
C ARG A 92 0.79 -9.28 22.26
N TYR A 93 0.39 -8.38 23.14
CA TYR A 93 -0.59 -7.35 22.79
C TYR A 93 -0.09 -6.45 21.65
N LEU A 94 1.16 -5.99 21.73
CA LEU A 94 1.78 -5.16 20.72
C LEU A 94 1.96 -5.89 19.37
N SER A 95 2.31 -7.19 19.41
CA SER A 95 2.58 -7.95 18.18
C SER A 95 1.36 -8.02 17.26
N HIS A 96 0.14 -8.08 17.82
CA HIS A 96 -1.10 -8.04 17.03
C HIS A 96 -1.20 -6.83 16.11
N PHE A 97 -0.75 -5.64 16.54
CA PHE A 97 -0.84 -4.40 15.77
C PHE A 97 0.28 -4.22 14.74
N ARG A 98 1.32 -5.05 14.81
CA ARG A 98 2.42 -5.08 13.84
C ARG A 98 2.37 -6.30 12.93
N ALA A 99 1.43 -7.21 13.17
CA ALA A 99 1.28 -8.44 12.42
C ALA A 99 0.72 -8.18 11.01
N VAL A 100 1.29 -8.86 10.03
CA VAL A 100 0.86 -8.88 8.63
C VAL A 100 0.77 -10.34 8.19
N HIS A 101 -0.41 -10.73 7.71
CA HIS A 101 -0.67 -12.09 7.26
C HIS A 101 -0.90 -12.12 5.75
N ARG A 102 -0.28 -13.08 5.05
CA ARG A 102 -0.44 -13.20 3.58
C ARG A 102 -1.84 -13.63 3.13
N GLY A 103 -2.58 -14.31 4.00
CA GLY A 103 -3.93 -14.82 3.74
C GLY A 103 -4.03 -16.32 4.07
N SER A 104 -5.18 -16.77 4.58
CA SER A 104 -5.46 -18.17 4.92
C SER A 104 -5.41 -19.07 3.68
N PHE A 105 -5.76 -18.53 2.51
CA PHE A 105 -5.63 -19.21 1.21
C PHE A 105 -4.21 -19.78 0.97
N PHE A 106 -3.17 -19.07 1.41
CA PHE A 106 -1.78 -19.53 1.25
C PHE A 106 -1.35 -20.57 2.30
N GLN A 107 -2.14 -20.79 3.36
CA GLN A 107 -1.86 -21.86 4.33
C GLN A 107 -2.12 -23.24 3.73
N GLU A 108 -3.09 -23.34 2.83
CA GLU A 108 -3.49 -24.58 2.16
C GLU A 108 -2.56 -24.96 0.98
N MET A 109 -1.78 -24.00 0.48
CA MET A 109 -0.82 -24.24 -0.59
C MET A 109 0.35 -25.12 -0.13
N LYS A 110 0.66 -26.15 -0.94
CA LYS A 110 1.82 -27.03 -0.72
C LYS A 110 3.16 -26.37 -1.09
N THR A 111 3.14 -25.27 -1.83
CA THR A 111 4.34 -24.57 -2.26
C THR A 111 4.91 -23.72 -1.12
N THR A 112 6.23 -23.75 -0.95
CA THR A 112 6.92 -22.97 0.09
C THR A 112 7.40 -21.61 -0.39
N SER A 113 7.26 -21.29 -1.68
CA SER A 113 7.72 -20.02 -2.26
C SER A 113 7.13 -18.80 -1.54
N VAL A 114 5.85 -18.86 -1.17
CA VAL A 114 5.14 -17.79 -0.45
C VAL A 114 5.57 -17.64 1.01
N ARG A 115 6.33 -18.60 1.55
CA ARG A 115 6.84 -18.60 2.93
C ARG A 115 8.28 -18.12 3.01
N LYS A 116 8.97 -18.01 1.87
CA LYS A 116 10.38 -17.61 1.83
C LYS A 116 10.51 -16.13 2.17
N LEU A 117 11.48 -15.83 3.02
CA LEU A 117 12.00 -14.49 3.19
C LEU A 117 12.72 -14.09 1.90
N LEU A 118 12.44 -12.88 1.41
CA LEU A 118 13.06 -12.35 0.21
C LEU A 118 13.84 -11.06 0.52
N PRO A 119 14.95 -10.77 -0.18
CA PRO A 119 15.75 -9.57 0.06
C PRO A 119 14.96 -8.26 -0.02
N GLU A 120 13.94 -8.20 -0.88
CA GLU A 120 13.10 -6.99 -1.04
C GLU A 120 12.32 -6.65 0.25
N THR A 121 12.18 -7.58 1.19
CA THR A 121 11.48 -7.36 2.46
C THR A 121 12.33 -6.69 3.55
N TRP A 122 13.63 -6.49 3.30
CA TRP A 122 14.56 -5.85 4.23
C TRP A 122 14.04 -4.49 4.70
N GLY A 123 13.98 -4.28 6.02
CA GLY A 123 13.50 -3.03 6.60
C GLY A 123 11.97 -2.83 6.57
N PHE A 124 11.22 -3.72 5.91
CA PHE A 124 9.75 -3.67 5.88
C PHE A 124 9.12 -4.75 6.75
N LEU A 125 9.59 -6.00 6.61
CA LEU A 125 9.18 -7.14 7.43
C LEU A 125 10.38 -7.62 8.25
N CYS A 126 10.12 -7.98 9.49
CA CYS A 126 11.14 -8.51 10.38
C CYS A 126 11.54 -9.93 9.94
N PRO A 127 12.83 -10.20 9.70
CA PRO A 127 13.28 -11.51 9.22
C PRO A 127 13.18 -12.62 10.28
N VAL A 128 13.11 -12.25 11.57
CA VAL A 128 13.11 -13.20 12.70
C VAL A 128 11.72 -13.40 13.31
N HIS A 129 10.86 -12.37 13.29
CA HIS A 129 9.61 -12.35 14.05
C HIS A 129 8.46 -12.98 13.23
N THR A 130 8.56 -14.29 13.03
CA THR A 130 7.51 -15.17 12.52
C THR A 130 7.34 -16.31 13.54
N PRO A 131 6.12 -16.76 13.85
CA PRO A 131 5.94 -17.96 14.65
C PRO A 131 6.38 -19.22 13.89
N ASP A 132 6.73 -20.26 14.63
CA ASP A 132 6.98 -21.59 14.09
C ASP A 132 5.68 -22.34 13.74
N GLY A 133 5.83 -23.47 13.05
CA GLY A 133 4.71 -24.34 12.66
C GLY A 133 3.97 -23.86 11.41
N THR A 134 2.68 -24.18 11.32
CA THR A 134 1.83 -23.87 10.15
C THR A 134 1.86 -22.41 9.69
N PRO A 135 1.87 -21.38 10.56
CA PRO A 135 1.90 -19.98 10.13
C PRO A 135 3.31 -19.47 9.75
N CYS A 136 4.37 -20.29 9.84
CA CYS A 136 5.73 -19.86 9.55
C CYS A 136 5.88 -19.32 8.12
N GLY A 137 6.39 -18.09 8.02
CA GLY A 137 6.56 -17.34 6.78
C GLY A 137 5.27 -16.71 6.21
N LEU A 138 4.10 -17.05 6.76
CA LEU A 138 2.81 -16.47 6.36
C LEU A 138 2.34 -15.38 7.31
N LEU A 139 2.56 -15.56 8.62
CA LEU A 139 2.36 -14.54 9.63
C LEU A 139 3.70 -13.87 9.94
N ASN A 140 3.88 -12.64 9.49
CA ASN A 140 5.09 -11.87 9.74
C ASN A 140 4.74 -10.61 10.53
N HIS A 141 5.75 -9.88 10.96
CA HIS A 141 5.57 -8.60 11.64
C HIS A 141 6.36 -7.51 10.94
N LEU A 142 5.81 -6.30 10.89
CA LEU A 142 6.51 -5.14 10.34
C LEU A 142 7.79 -4.88 11.14
N ALA A 143 8.87 -4.57 10.43
CA ALA A 143 10.09 -4.02 11.04
C ALA A 143 9.76 -2.72 11.78
N ALA A 144 10.43 -2.39 12.88
CA ALA A 144 10.08 -1.27 13.76
C ALA A 144 9.90 0.08 13.04
N PRO A 145 10.80 0.51 12.12
CA PRO A 145 10.68 1.81 11.46
C PRO A 145 9.72 1.80 10.26
N CYS A 146 9.25 0.63 9.83
CA CYS A 146 8.28 0.50 8.75
C CYS A 146 6.91 1.04 9.17
N GLN A 147 6.30 1.84 8.30
CA GLN A 147 5.00 2.47 8.52
C GLN A 147 4.13 2.34 7.27
N PRO A 148 2.84 2.00 7.42
CA PRO A 148 1.90 2.08 6.30
C PRO A 148 1.50 3.53 6.03
N VAL A 149 1.43 3.90 4.75
CA VAL A 149 0.93 5.21 4.31
C VAL A 149 -0.58 5.27 4.49
N VAL A 150 -1.05 6.27 5.24
CA VAL A 150 -2.48 6.48 5.56
C VAL A 150 -3.10 7.69 4.84
N ARG A 151 -2.45 8.18 3.78
CA ARG A 151 -2.91 9.33 2.99
C ARG A 151 -4.33 9.10 2.47
N ILE A 152 -5.20 10.08 2.64
CA ILE A 152 -6.50 10.11 1.97
C ILE A 152 -6.23 10.56 0.53
N ALA A 153 -6.51 9.70 -0.44
CA ALA A 153 -6.36 10.04 -1.86
C ALA A 153 -7.20 11.28 -2.17
N SER A 154 -6.63 12.25 -2.90
CA SER A 154 -7.44 13.34 -3.45
C SER A 154 -8.45 12.74 -4.44
N PRO A 155 -9.71 13.20 -4.47
CA PRO A 155 -10.73 12.66 -5.38
C PRO A 155 -10.31 12.72 -6.85
N GLU A 156 -9.47 13.68 -7.20
CA GLU A 156 -8.95 13.92 -8.55
C GLU A 156 -7.67 13.12 -8.86
N GLY A 157 -7.05 12.49 -7.86
CA GLY A 157 -5.73 11.85 -8.00
C GLY A 157 -4.67 12.84 -8.47
N VAL A 158 -4.83 14.12 -8.10
CA VAL A 158 -3.90 15.20 -8.40
C VAL A 158 -3.18 15.56 -7.12
N ILE A 159 -1.86 15.73 -7.25
CA ILE A 159 -1.02 16.32 -6.21
C ILE A 159 -0.65 17.71 -6.70
N PRO A 160 -1.10 18.77 -5.99
CA PRO A 160 -0.76 20.13 -6.34
C PRO A 160 0.77 20.29 -6.45
N GLY A 161 1.25 20.90 -7.54
CA GLY A 161 2.67 21.15 -7.77
C GLY A 161 3.47 19.99 -8.38
N LEU A 162 3.09 18.72 -8.18
CA LEU A 162 3.90 17.58 -8.65
C LEU A 162 4.08 17.56 -10.18
N GLU A 163 3.02 17.85 -10.93
CA GLU A 163 3.11 17.91 -12.40
C GLU A 163 3.97 19.10 -12.87
N GLU A 164 3.92 20.23 -12.16
CA GLU A 164 4.76 21.40 -12.45
C GLU A 164 6.23 21.09 -12.20
N GLU A 165 6.55 20.39 -11.10
CA GLU A 165 7.90 19.92 -10.82
C GLU A 165 8.37 18.89 -11.85
N LEU A 166 7.55 17.90 -12.20
CA LEU A 166 7.92 16.94 -13.25
C LEU A 166 8.22 17.65 -14.59
N ALA A 167 7.42 18.65 -14.94
CA ALA A 167 7.64 19.45 -16.14
C ALA A 167 8.94 20.28 -16.05
N SER A 168 9.25 20.87 -14.88
CA SER A 168 10.49 21.62 -14.64
C SER A 168 11.73 20.73 -14.79
N LEU A 169 11.62 19.46 -14.41
CA LEU A 169 12.64 18.43 -14.58
C LEU A 169 12.71 17.87 -16.02
N GLY A 170 11.87 18.36 -16.93
CA GLY A 170 11.87 18.01 -18.35
C GLY A 170 11.09 16.74 -18.69
N VAL A 171 10.16 16.32 -17.82
CA VAL A 171 9.13 15.34 -18.19
C VAL A 171 8.15 16.00 -19.16
N GLN A 172 7.95 15.36 -20.31
CA GLN A 172 6.98 15.79 -21.31
C GLN A 172 5.60 15.26 -20.92
N LEU A 173 4.79 16.11 -20.30
CA LEU A 173 3.44 15.77 -19.85
C LEU A 173 2.43 15.65 -21.00
N VAL A 174 1.51 14.70 -20.87
CA VAL A 174 0.35 14.55 -21.76
C VAL A 174 -0.70 15.59 -21.38
N ARG A 175 -0.77 16.68 -22.14
CA ARG A 175 -1.77 17.76 -21.91
C ARG A 175 -3.03 17.64 -22.76
N SER A 176 -3.11 16.68 -23.68
CA SER A 176 -4.25 16.53 -24.60
C SER A 176 -4.55 15.06 -24.90
N SER A 177 -5.84 14.71 -24.98
CA SER A 177 -6.33 13.38 -25.37
C SER A 177 -6.00 12.99 -26.80
N LYS A 178 -5.54 13.94 -27.64
CA LYS A 178 -5.13 13.69 -29.03
C LYS A 178 -3.66 13.24 -29.16
N THR A 179 -2.88 13.34 -28.09
CA THR A 179 -1.47 12.94 -28.11
C THR A 179 -1.38 11.42 -27.91
N SER A 180 -0.99 10.69 -28.95
CA SER A 180 -0.79 9.24 -28.84
C SER A 180 0.34 8.92 -27.86
N THR A 181 0.00 8.16 -26.80
CA THR A 181 0.96 7.64 -25.81
C THR A 181 1.63 6.35 -26.27
N ALA A 182 1.20 5.76 -27.40
CA ALA A 182 1.64 4.44 -27.87
C ALA A 182 3.17 4.34 -28.09
N ASN A 183 3.84 5.46 -28.37
CA ASN A 183 5.28 5.49 -28.64
C ASN A 183 6.13 5.92 -27.44
N TYR A 184 5.55 6.09 -26.25
CA TYR A 184 6.26 6.67 -25.10
C TYR A 184 7.28 5.72 -24.48
N GLY A 185 7.11 4.41 -24.66
CA GLY A 185 8.10 3.39 -24.29
C GLY A 185 8.97 2.92 -25.46
N ALA A 186 8.90 3.57 -26.62
CA ALA A 186 9.67 3.22 -27.80
C ALA A 186 10.79 4.24 -28.06
N GLY A 187 11.86 3.81 -28.73
CA GLY A 187 12.98 4.67 -29.09
C GLY A 187 13.77 5.13 -27.87
N GLU A 188 13.97 6.44 -27.72
CA GLU A 188 14.79 7.03 -26.64
C GLU A 188 13.98 7.45 -25.41
N ASN A 189 12.68 7.19 -25.38
CA ASN A 189 11.79 7.64 -24.32
C ASN A 189 11.32 6.49 -23.43
N ALA A 190 11.08 6.83 -22.16
CA ALA A 190 10.47 5.97 -21.16
C ALA A 190 9.20 6.61 -20.61
N TYR A 191 8.28 5.76 -20.14
CA TYR A 191 7.03 6.20 -19.53
C TYR A 191 7.27 6.88 -18.18
N VAL A 192 6.45 7.89 -17.89
CA VAL A 192 6.29 8.45 -16.54
C VAL A 192 4.84 8.23 -16.12
N THR A 193 4.63 7.56 -14.99
CA THR A 193 3.30 7.26 -14.47
C THR A 193 3.15 7.69 -13.02
N LEU A 194 1.93 8.02 -12.61
CA LEU A 194 1.54 8.31 -11.23
C LEU A 194 0.33 7.47 -10.88
N ASP A 195 0.47 6.57 -9.91
CA ASP A 195 -0.60 5.66 -9.43
C ASP A 195 -1.31 4.92 -10.59
N GLY A 196 -0.54 4.51 -11.60
CA GLY A 196 -1.02 3.81 -12.80
C GLY A 196 -1.55 4.72 -13.92
N ARG A 197 -1.68 6.04 -13.69
CA ARG A 197 -2.00 7.02 -14.74
C ARG A 197 -0.74 7.41 -15.50
N VAL A 198 -0.73 7.28 -16.83
CA VAL A 198 0.36 7.79 -17.66
C VAL A 198 0.32 9.32 -17.63
N LEU A 199 1.35 9.93 -17.04
CA LEU A 199 1.51 11.39 -17.01
C LEU A 199 2.23 11.91 -18.24
N GLY A 200 3.19 11.15 -18.77
CA GLY A 200 4.11 11.67 -19.76
C GLY A 200 5.21 10.71 -20.14
N LYS A 201 6.26 11.29 -20.71
CA LYS A 201 7.50 10.60 -21.04
C LYS A 201 8.72 11.42 -20.66
N VAL A 202 9.84 10.72 -20.48
CA VAL A 202 11.16 11.31 -20.26
C VAL A 202 12.18 10.55 -21.10
N ALA A 203 13.25 11.22 -21.52
CA ALA A 203 14.35 10.54 -22.19
C ALA A 203 14.95 9.48 -21.26
N ARG A 204 15.22 8.27 -21.77
CA ARG A 204 15.79 7.16 -20.98
C ARG A 204 17.07 7.56 -20.28
N SER A 205 17.94 8.31 -20.96
CA SER A 205 19.19 8.84 -20.41
C SER A 205 19.02 9.76 -19.21
N ARG A 206 17.80 10.27 -18.95
CA ARG A 206 17.49 11.19 -17.86
C ARG A 206 16.68 10.56 -16.73
N LEU A 207 16.29 9.28 -16.82
CA LEU A 207 15.45 8.63 -15.79
C LEU A 207 16.06 8.71 -14.39
N GLU A 208 17.33 8.29 -14.24
CA GLU A 208 18.03 8.34 -12.96
C GLU A 208 18.17 9.78 -12.45
N ALA A 209 18.61 10.71 -13.31
CA ALA A 209 18.78 12.11 -12.95
C ALA A 209 17.47 12.77 -12.49
N VAL A 210 16.35 12.50 -13.16
CA VAL A 210 15.04 13.00 -12.74
C VAL A 210 14.61 12.38 -11.42
N ALA A 211 14.86 11.08 -11.21
CA ALA A 211 14.52 10.41 -9.96
C ALA A 211 15.37 10.90 -8.78
N GLU A 212 16.66 11.15 -8.97
CA GLU A 212 17.54 11.74 -7.95
C GLU A 212 17.08 13.15 -7.57
N GLU A 213 16.70 13.96 -8.56
CA GLU A 213 16.21 15.32 -8.32
C GLU A 213 14.85 15.31 -7.60
N LEU A 214 13.92 14.44 -7.99
CA LEU A 214 12.66 14.26 -7.26
C LEU A 214 12.88 13.83 -5.80
N ARG A 215 13.88 12.98 -5.53
CA ARG A 215 14.23 12.59 -4.15
C ARG A 215 14.74 13.79 -3.35
N ARG A 216 15.58 14.63 -3.96
CA ARG A 216 16.03 15.87 -3.32
C ARG A 216 14.85 16.78 -2.96
N LEU A 217 13.95 17.01 -3.90
CA LEU A 217 12.75 17.84 -3.69
C LEU A 217 11.81 17.24 -2.63
N LYS A 218 11.66 15.92 -2.59
CA LYS A 218 10.86 15.19 -1.60
C LYS A 218 11.38 15.36 -0.16
N ILE A 219 12.69 15.48 0.00
CA ILE A 219 13.35 15.66 1.30
C ILE A 219 13.31 17.13 1.74
N ASP A 220 13.26 18.05 0.78
CA ASP A 220 13.22 19.49 1.02
C ASP A 220 11.85 19.94 1.56
N LYS A 221 11.85 20.54 2.74
CA LYS A 221 10.63 21.03 3.39
C LYS A 221 10.06 22.28 2.70
N ASP A 222 10.87 22.98 1.92
CA ASP A 222 10.48 24.18 1.18
C ASP A 222 9.84 23.84 -0.18
N CYS A 223 9.82 22.56 -0.57
CA CYS A 223 9.24 22.07 -1.82
C CYS A 223 7.97 21.22 -1.59
N PRO A 224 6.82 21.83 -1.20
CA PRO A 224 5.61 21.08 -0.86
C PRO A 224 4.97 20.37 -2.08
N GLY A 225 5.40 20.68 -3.31
CA GLY A 225 4.90 20.06 -4.53
C GLY A 225 5.24 18.57 -4.66
N VAL A 226 6.25 18.07 -3.92
CA VAL A 226 6.65 16.67 -3.91
C VAL A 226 6.38 16.06 -2.53
N PRO A 227 5.43 15.11 -2.41
CA PRO A 227 5.12 14.51 -1.11
C PRO A 227 6.28 13.73 -0.51
N ALA A 228 6.53 13.90 0.79
CA ALA A 228 7.58 13.17 1.53
C ALA A 228 7.45 11.64 1.49
N ASP A 229 6.24 11.11 1.25
CA ASP A 229 5.91 9.68 1.13
C ASP A 229 5.80 9.19 -0.33
N LEU A 230 6.18 10.02 -1.30
CA LEU A 230 6.23 9.65 -2.72
C LEU A 230 7.25 8.52 -2.92
N GLU A 231 6.81 7.38 -3.43
CA GLU A 231 7.69 6.30 -3.86
C GLU A 231 8.11 6.52 -5.31
N ILE A 232 9.43 6.51 -5.57
CA ILE A 232 10.03 6.93 -6.83
C ILE A 232 10.81 5.75 -7.44
N VAL A 233 10.21 5.02 -8.37
CA VAL A 233 10.86 3.86 -8.99
C VAL A 233 11.42 4.24 -10.35
N ALA A 234 12.73 4.43 -10.43
CA ALA A 234 13.44 4.55 -11.71
C ALA A 234 13.90 3.16 -12.16
N CYS A 235 13.22 2.59 -13.15
CA CYS A 235 13.54 1.26 -13.67
C CYS A 235 14.26 1.37 -15.02
N GLN A 236 15.50 0.87 -15.08
CA GLN A 236 16.35 0.81 -16.27
C GLN A 236 17.01 -0.57 -16.44
N THR A 237 16.26 -1.64 -16.17
CA THR A 237 16.80 -3.01 -16.27
C THR A 237 16.17 -3.77 -17.42
N PRO A 238 16.92 -4.59 -18.18
CA PRO A 238 16.36 -5.41 -19.27
C PRO A 238 15.32 -6.43 -18.81
N ALA A 239 15.34 -6.79 -17.52
CA ALA A 239 14.42 -7.77 -16.91
C ALA A 239 13.07 -7.16 -16.52
N SER A 240 12.90 -5.84 -16.59
CA SER A 240 11.69 -5.14 -16.19
C SER A 240 11.31 -4.10 -17.22
N PHE A 241 10.05 -3.65 -17.17
CA PHE A 241 9.59 -2.63 -18.10
C PHE A 241 10.11 -1.26 -17.65
N GLU A 242 10.97 -0.66 -18.48
CA GLU A 242 11.64 0.61 -18.16
C GLU A 242 10.65 1.76 -18.01
N GLY A 243 10.93 2.64 -17.05
CA GLY A 243 10.03 3.75 -16.74
C GLY A 243 10.34 4.42 -15.42
N LEU A 244 9.71 5.58 -15.23
CA LEU A 244 9.58 6.26 -13.94
C LEU A 244 8.18 5.99 -13.40
N TRP A 245 8.10 5.18 -12.34
CA TRP A 245 6.85 4.80 -11.69
C TRP A 245 6.74 5.53 -10.36
N LEU A 246 5.72 6.38 -10.25
CA LEU A 246 5.47 7.20 -9.08
C LEU A 246 4.22 6.69 -8.36
N PHE A 247 4.31 6.54 -7.04
CA PHE A 247 3.18 6.08 -6.24
C PHE A 247 2.92 6.97 -5.04
N THR A 248 1.66 7.36 -4.87
CA THR A 248 1.18 8.19 -3.76
C THR A 248 -0.04 7.62 -3.08
N GLY A 249 -0.55 6.49 -3.58
CA GLY A 249 -1.68 5.79 -2.99
C GLY A 249 -1.49 5.37 -1.52
N PRO A 250 -2.60 5.16 -0.78
CA PRO A 250 -2.58 4.62 0.58
C PRO A 250 -2.14 3.15 0.61
N CYS A 251 -1.96 2.62 1.81
CA CYS A 251 -1.66 1.20 2.08
C CYS A 251 -0.28 0.72 1.56
N ARG A 252 0.55 1.62 1.04
CA ARG A 252 1.97 1.34 0.77
C ARG A 252 2.76 1.26 2.07
N MET A 253 3.81 0.46 2.09
CA MET A 253 4.77 0.46 3.19
C MET A 253 5.90 1.43 2.86
N VAL A 254 6.28 2.24 3.83
CA VAL A 254 7.44 3.11 3.74
C VAL A 254 8.32 2.94 4.97
N ARG A 255 9.62 3.17 4.83
CA ARG A 255 10.56 3.18 5.95
C ARG A 255 11.57 4.31 5.78
N PRO A 256 12.03 4.93 6.87
CA PRO A 256 13.06 5.96 6.80
C PRO A 256 14.46 5.35 6.60
N VAL A 257 15.24 5.99 5.73
CA VAL A 257 16.68 5.82 5.55
C VAL A 257 17.35 7.18 5.53
N ARG A 258 18.66 7.26 5.71
CA ARG A 258 19.39 8.52 5.63
C ARG A 258 19.98 8.70 4.24
N ASP A 259 19.63 9.80 3.58
CA ASP A 259 20.28 10.22 2.35
C ASP A 259 21.70 10.71 2.66
N LEU A 260 22.69 10.24 1.90
CA LEU A 260 24.09 10.58 2.13
C LEU A 260 24.46 11.97 1.62
N ALA A 261 23.74 12.50 0.63
CA ALA A 261 24.06 13.81 0.04
C ALA A 261 23.62 14.96 0.95
N THR A 262 22.42 14.88 1.49
CA THR A 262 21.81 15.90 2.35
C THR A 262 21.97 15.61 3.85
N GLY A 263 22.16 14.34 4.21
CA GLY A 263 22.18 13.89 5.61
C GLY A 263 20.78 13.79 6.24
N ASN A 264 19.72 14.12 5.51
CA ASN A 264 18.33 14.09 5.98
C ASN A 264 17.71 12.68 5.84
N GLU A 265 16.55 12.49 6.48
CA GLU A 265 15.80 11.23 6.35
C GLU A 265 14.89 11.25 5.12
N GLU A 266 14.94 10.16 4.34
CA GLU A 266 14.04 9.89 3.22
C GLU A 266 13.19 8.66 3.52
N LEU A 267 11.88 8.74 3.26
CA LEU A 267 10.99 7.57 3.31
C LEU A 267 11.06 6.79 2.01
N VAL A 268 11.52 5.54 2.03
CA VAL A 268 11.59 4.68 0.84
C VAL A 268 10.54 3.57 0.86
N GLY A 269 9.98 3.25 -0.31
CA GLY A 269 9.08 2.13 -0.51
C GLY A 269 9.78 0.83 -0.96
N PRO A 270 9.09 -0.32 -0.90
CA PRO A 270 9.69 -1.62 -1.23
C PRO A 270 10.02 -1.78 -2.71
N MET A 271 9.28 -1.12 -3.62
CA MET A 271 9.52 -1.28 -5.06
C MET A 271 10.76 -0.48 -5.50
N GLU A 272 10.93 0.74 -4.97
CA GLU A 272 12.14 1.53 -5.27
C GLU A 272 13.38 0.95 -4.60
N GLN A 273 13.26 0.31 -3.43
CA GLN A 273 14.39 -0.28 -2.71
C GLN A 273 15.18 -1.28 -3.56
N VAL A 274 14.53 -2.00 -4.48
CA VAL A 274 15.20 -2.97 -5.37
C VAL A 274 16.26 -2.31 -6.27
N PHE A 275 16.13 -1.02 -6.53
CA PHE A 275 17.04 -0.24 -7.38
C PHE A 275 17.97 0.69 -6.57
N LEU A 276 17.72 0.86 -5.27
CA LEU A 276 18.49 1.73 -4.39
C LEU A 276 19.70 1.00 -3.79
N LYS A 277 20.78 1.78 -3.60
CA LYS A 277 22.03 1.31 -2.99
C LYS A 277 22.09 1.90 -1.58
N ILE A 278 21.63 1.11 -0.61
CA ILE A 278 21.51 1.52 0.80
C ILE A 278 22.52 0.73 1.62
N ALA A 279 23.50 1.42 2.22
CA ALA A 279 24.47 0.79 3.12
C ALA A 279 23.79 0.38 4.43
N ALA A 280 24.10 -0.80 4.96
CA ALA A 280 23.55 -1.23 6.25
C ALA A 280 24.31 -0.61 7.43
N THR A 281 25.61 -0.41 7.26
CA THR A 281 26.53 0.07 8.30
C THR A 281 27.50 1.13 7.73
N ARG A 282 28.25 1.81 8.61
CA ARG A 282 29.30 2.75 8.16
C ARG A 282 30.51 2.00 7.61
N GLU A 283 30.77 0.81 8.13
CA GLU A 283 31.80 -0.10 7.68
C GLU A 283 31.57 -0.52 6.22
N ASP A 284 30.31 -0.72 5.82
CA ASP A 284 29.95 -1.00 4.42
C ASP A 284 30.29 0.18 3.50
N LEU A 285 30.07 1.41 3.95
CA LEU A 285 30.45 2.62 3.21
C LEU A 285 31.97 2.70 3.03
N GLU A 286 32.74 2.46 4.10
CA GLU A 286 34.20 2.50 4.06
C GLU A 286 34.80 1.33 3.25
N ALA A 287 34.16 0.17 3.28
CA ALA A 287 34.56 -0.98 2.49
C ALA A 287 34.31 -0.76 1.00
N SER A 288 33.26 0.00 0.65
CA SER A 288 32.90 0.27 -0.75
C SER A 288 33.97 1.02 -1.55
N THR A 289 34.89 1.72 -0.88
CA THR A 289 36.01 2.42 -1.52
C THR A 289 37.25 1.55 -1.70
N LYS A 290 37.26 0.34 -1.15
CA LYS A 290 38.40 -0.58 -1.17
C LYS A 290 38.18 -1.67 -2.22
N THR A 291 39.17 -1.92 -3.06
CA THR A 291 39.14 -3.04 -4.01
C THR A 291 39.20 -4.35 -3.22
N SER A 292 38.14 -5.14 -3.23
CA SER A 292 38.09 -6.46 -2.61
C SER A 292 38.06 -7.56 -3.67
N SER A 293 38.71 -8.69 -3.38
CA SER A 293 38.65 -9.91 -4.18
C SER A 293 37.41 -10.76 -3.87
N VAL A 294 36.61 -10.39 -2.85
CA VAL A 294 35.37 -11.06 -2.50
C VAL A 294 34.22 -10.46 -3.35
N PRO A 295 33.45 -11.27 -4.12
CA PRO A 295 32.38 -10.77 -4.99
C PRO A 295 31.28 -9.97 -4.26
N GLU A 296 31.09 -10.22 -2.98
CA GLU A 296 30.12 -9.51 -2.13
C GLU A 296 30.60 -8.09 -1.73
N ASN A 297 31.89 -7.79 -1.94
CA ASN A 297 32.54 -6.52 -1.63
C ASN A 297 33.00 -5.78 -2.91
N ILE A 298 32.21 -5.87 -3.98
CA ILE A 298 32.46 -5.07 -5.18
C ILE A 298 32.29 -3.59 -4.82
N PRO A 299 33.21 -2.70 -5.24
CA PRO A 299 33.05 -1.27 -5.04
C PRO A 299 31.71 -0.78 -5.57
N MET A 300 30.84 -0.32 -4.67
CA MET A 300 29.50 0.18 -4.99
C MET A 300 29.34 1.59 -4.42
N LYS A 301 28.89 2.53 -5.25
CA LYS A 301 28.53 3.86 -4.77
C LYS A 301 27.15 3.81 -4.10
N TYR A 302 27.13 3.83 -2.78
CA TYR A 302 25.91 3.98 -2.00
C TYR A 302 25.32 5.38 -2.14
N THR A 303 23.99 5.47 -2.11
CA THR A 303 23.24 6.75 -2.08
C THR A 303 22.63 7.02 -0.72
N HIS A 304 22.34 5.95 0.03
CA HIS A 304 21.72 6.02 1.36
C HIS A 304 22.46 5.15 2.36
N ILE A 305 22.16 5.35 3.63
CA ILE A 305 22.54 4.46 4.73
C ILE A 305 21.34 4.22 5.64
N GLU A 306 21.26 3.02 6.21
CA GLU A 306 20.29 2.71 7.26
C GLU A 306 20.43 3.66 8.47
N LEU A 307 19.30 4.02 9.09
CA LEU A 307 19.34 4.78 10.36
C LEU A 307 20.06 4.00 11.46
N SER A 308 19.92 2.68 11.43
CA SER A 308 20.58 1.74 12.32
C SER A 308 20.59 0.35 11.69
N PRO A 309 21.60 -0.49 11.94
CA PRO A 309 21.61 -1.87 11.44
C PRO A 309 20.45 -2.73 11.98
N ILE A 310 19.84 -2.32 13.10
CA ILE A 310 18.67 -3.03 13.67
C ILE A 310 17.34 -2.58 13.07
N SER A 311 17.33 -1.63 12.14
CA SER A 311 16.12 -1.14 11.46
C SER A 311 15.35 -2.25 10.73
N MET A 312 16.01 -3.36 10.37
CA MET A 312 15.36 -4.54 9.81
C MET A 312 14.50 -5.33 10.81
N LEU A 313 14.70 -5.14 12.12
CA LEU A 313 14.03 -5.92 13.16
C LEU A 313 12.70 -5.29 13.57
N SER A 314 11.74 -6.13 13.96
CA SER A 314 10.52 -5.67 14.65
C SER A 314 10.85 -5.13 16.04
N VAL A 315 9.88 -4.42 16.65
CA VAL A 315 10.02 -3.89 18.02
C VAL A 315 10.42 -5.00 19.01
N ILE A 316 9.78 -6.17 18.94
CA ILE A 316 10.05 -7.27 19.87
C ILE A 316 11.42 -7.91 19.61
N ALA A 317 11.74 -8.16 18.34
CA ALA A 317 13.03 -8.76 17.97
C ALA A 317 14.23 -7.84 18.31
N GLY A 318 14.06 -6.52 18.23
CA GLY A 318 15.09 -5.56 18.60
C GLY A 318 15.44 -5.56 20.09
N LEU A 319 14.53 -5.99 20.96
CA LEU A 319 14.74 -5.99 22.42
C LEU A 319 15.68 -7.10 22.88
N THR A 320 15.76 -8.22 22.14
CA THR A 320 16.67 -9.32 22.46
C THR A 320 18.15 -8.89 22.44
N ARG A 321 18.50 -7.87 21.65
CA ARG A 321 19.88 -7.34 21.55
C ARG A 321 20.23 -6.33 22.64
N SER A 322 19.25 -5.62 23.22
CA SER A 322 19.52 -4.59 24.25
C SER A 322 19.89 -5.19 25.62
N LEU A 323 19.86 -6.51 25.74
CA LEU A 323 20.13 -7.27 26.97
C LEU A 323 21.52 -7.92 26.99
N THR A 324 22.34 -7.69 25.95
CA THR A 324 23.73 -8.18 25.81
C THR A 324 24.67 -7.03 25.50
#